data_AF-X1D2G5-F1
#
_entry.id   AF-X1D2G5-F1
#
_cell.length_a   1.000
_cell.length_b   1.000
_cell.length_c   1.000
_cell.angle_alpha   90.00
_cell.angle_beta   90.00
_cell.angle_gamma   90.00
#
_symmetry.space_group_name_H-M   'P 1'
#
loop_
_entity.id
_entity.type
_entity.pdbx_description
1 polymer ?
#
loop_
_entity_poly.entity_id
_entity_poly.type
_entity_poly.pdbx_seq_one_letter_code
_entity_poly.pdbx_strand_id
1 'polypeptide(L)' 'YSSALPLLANISYRLGRELKFMSDYEKFANDSEADTMLTRRYRKPYVVPDEV' A
#
# COMPACT_ATOMS: atom_id res chain seq x y z
N TYR A 1 -8.99 10.75 -10.64
CA TYR A 1 -8.90 9.36 -10.14
C TYR A 1 -7.91 8.56 -10.99
N SER A 2 -6.62 8.94 -11.01
CA SER A 2 -5.65 8.40 -12.00
C SER A 2 -4.41 7.73 -11.39
N SER A 3 -4.11 7.97 -10.10
CA SER A 3 -2.91 7.42 -9.44
C SER A 3 -3.10 6.02 -8.82
N ALA A 4 -4.33 5.54 -8.65
CA ALA A 4 -4.60 4.25 -7.98
C ALA A 4 -4.17 3.04 -8.82
N LEU A 5 -4.50 3.01 -10.12
CA LEU A 5 -4.20 1.86 -11.00
C LEU A 5 -2.69 1.60 -11.16
N PRO A 6 -1.84 2.63 -11.38
CA PRO A 6 -0.38 2.41 -11.41
C PRO A 6 0.17 1.88 -10.09
N LEU A 7 -0.39 2.30 -8.94
CA LEU A 7 0.05 1.82 -7.63
C LEU A 7 -0.32 0.34 -7.42
N LEU A 8 -1.52 -0.08 -7.83
CA LEU A 8 -1.92 -1.49 -7.79
C LEU A 8 -1.07 -2.35 -8.73
N ALA A 9 -0.76 -1.85 -9.93
CA ALA A 9 0.13 -2.53 -10.87
C ALA A 9 1.54 -2.72 -10.30
N ASN A 10 2.07 -1.73 -9.56
CA ASN A 10 3.36 -1.86 -8.89
C ASN A 10 3.36 -2.95 -7.80
N ILE A 11 2.25 -3.16 -7.10
CA ILE A 11 2.13 -4.24 -6.11
C ILE A 11 2.17 -5.60 -6.82
N SER A 12 1.40 -5.77 -7.91
CA SER A 12 1.44 -6.99 -8.73
C SER A 12 2.83 -7.26 -9.31
N TYR A 13 3.51 -6.22 -9.81
CA TYR A 13 4.87 -6.33 -10.32
C TYR A 13 5.87 -6.78 -9.24
N ARG A 14 5.76 -6.26 -8.01
CA ARG A 14 6.64 -6.64 -6.89
C ARG A 14 6.42 -8.08 -6.42
N LEU A 15 5.17 -8.54 -6.42
CA LEU A 15 4.81 -9.90 -6.02
C LEU A 15 4.98 -10.92 -7.15
N GLY A 16 5.13 -10.48 -8.40
CA GLY A 16 5.35 -11.34 -9.56
C GLY A 16 4.15 -12.21 -9.95
N ARG A 17 2.94 -11.83 -9.53
CA ARG A 17 1.70 -12.59 -9.78
C ARG A 17 0.51 -11.67 -10.07
N GLU A 18 -0.50 -12.23 -10.73
CA GLU A 18 -1.75 -11.53 -10.97
C GLU A 18 -2.54 -11.38 -9.66
N LEU A 19 -3.00 -10.16 -9.39
CA LEU A 19 -3.73 -9.82 -8.17
C LEU A 19 -5.13 -9.34 -8.52
N LYS A 20 -6.15 -9.87 -7.83
CA LYS A 20 -7.54 -9.45 -8.00
C LYS A 20 -7.93 -8.47 -6.90
N PHE A 21 -8.03 -7.20 -7.24
CA PHE A 21 -8.51 -6.15 -6.34
C PHE A 21 -10.04 -6.11 -6.31
N MET A 22 -10.62 -6.10 -5.12
CA MET A 22 -12.06 -6.14 -4.89
C MET A 22 -12.54 -4.77 -4.45
N SER A 23 -13.34 -4.13 -5.30
CA SER A 23 -13.82 -2.75 -5.06
C SER A 23 -14.78 -2.66 -3.87
N ASP A 24 -15.48 -3.74 -3.53
CA ASP A 24 -16.52 -3.73 -2.47
C ASP A 24 -15.94 -3.51 -1.07
N TYR A 25 -14.70 -3.95 -0.85
CA TYR A 25 -14.03 -3.88 0.45
C TYR A 25 -12.58 -3.36 0.34
N GLU A 26 -12.22 -2.81 -0.82
CA GLU A 26 -10.92 -2.18 -1.14
C GLU A 26 -9.68 -3.01 -0.75
N LYS A 27 -9.69 -4.32 -1.01
CA LYS A 27 -8.55 -5.22 -0.73
C LYS A 27 -8.34 -6.25 -1.84
N PHE A 28 -7.23 -6.99 -1.77
CA PHE A 28 -6.97 -8.10 -2.66
C PHE A 28 -7.70 -9.38 -2.22
N ALA A 29 -8.21 -10.14 -3.17
CA ALA A 29 -8.96 -11.37 -2.89
C ALA A 29 -8.05 -12.44 -2.27
N ASN A 30 -8.28 -12.77 -0.99
CA ASN A 30 -7.55 -13.78 -0.21
C ASN A 30 -6.03 -13.58 -0.15
N ASP A 31 -5.56 -12.33 -0.22
CA ASP A 31 -4.13 -12.04 -0.33
C ASP A 31 -3.66 -11.02 0.72
N SER A 32 -3.36 -11.53 1.91
CA SER A 32 -2.88 -10.72 3.03
C SER A 32 -1.52 -10.08 2.77
N GLU A 33 -0.68 -10.69 1.92
CA GLU A 33 0.64 -10.14 1.59
C GLU A 33 0.50 -8.89 0.73
N ALA A 34 -0.32 -8.95 -0.32
CA ALA A 34 -0.62 -7.80 -1.15
C ALA A 34 -1.35 -6.69 -0.37
N ASP A 35 -2.26 -7.06 0.54
CA ASP A 35 -2.96 -6.12 1.41
C ASP A 35 -2.01 -5.32 2.30
N THR A 36 -0.89 -5.91 2.75
CA THR A 36 0.10 -5.16 3.55
C THR A 36 0.72 -4.00 2.76
N MET A 37 0.82 -4.12 1.44
CA MET A 37 1.40 -3.10 0.55
C MET A 37 0.42 -1.97 0.22
N LEU A 38 -0.87 -2.10 0.55
CA LEU A 38 -1.85 -1.01 0.40
C LEU A 38 -1.60 0.14 1.39
N THR A 39 -0.90 -0.14 2.48
CA THR A 39 -0.61 0.86 3.52
C THR A 39 0.87 1.19 3.57
N ARG A 40 1.19 2.47 3.82
CA ARG A 40 2.57 2.89 4.07
C ARG A 40 3.02 2.41 5.45
N ARG A 41 4.30 2.05 5.58
CA ARG A 41 4.90 1.88 6.91
C ARG A 41 4.85 3.22 7.65
N TYR A 42 4.24 3.22 8.85
CA TYR A 42 4.16 4.42 9.66
C TYR A 42 5.58 4.89 10.06
N ARG A 43 5.84 6.18 9.89
CA ARG A 43 7.07 6.84 10.34
C ARG A 43 6.69 7.85 11.42
N LYS A 44 7.34 7.77 12.58
CA LYS A 44 7.17 8.73 13.68
C LYS A 44 7.49 10.15 13.20
N PRO A 45 6.78 11.17 13.71
CA PRO A 45 7.08 12.56 13.37
C PRO A 45 8.51 12.93 13.75
N TYR A 46 9.07 13.90 13.05
CA TYR A 46 10.33 14.53 13.45
C TYR A 46 10.05 15.46 14.63
N VAL A 47 10.76 15.29 15.74
CA VAL A 47 10.60 16.10 16.97
C VAL A 47 11.88 16.92 17.14
N VAL A 48 11.73 18.24 17.14
CA VAL A 48 12.83 19.17 17.46
C VAL A 48 12.86 19.32 18.99
N PRO A 49 14.00 19.08 19.66
CA PRO A 49 14.15 19.35 21.09
C PRO A 49 14.00 20.84 21.39
N ASP A 50 13.48 21.18 22.58
CA ASP A 50 13.29 22.58 23.01
C ASP A 50 14.59 23.32 23.37
N GLU A 51 15.71 22.61 23.47
CA GLU A 51 17.01 23.20 23.80
C GLU A 51 17.75 23.57 22.51
N VAL A 52 17.98 24.88 22.34
CA VAL A 52 18.78 25.51 21.28
C VAL A 52 20.19 25.78 21.77
#